data_AF-A0A7J4QD58-F1
#
_entry.id   AF-A0A7J4QD58-F1
#
_cell.length_a   1.000
_cell.length_b   1.000
_cell.length_c   1.000
_cell.angle_alpha   90.00
_cell.angle_beta   90.00
_cell.angle_gamma   90.00
#
_symmetry.space_group_name_H-M   'P 1'
#
loop_
_entity.id
_entity.type
_entity.pdbx_description
1 polymer ?
#
loop_
_entity_poly.entity_id
_entity_poly.type
_entity_poly.pdbx_seq_one_letter_code
_entity_poly.pdbx_strand_id
1 'polypeptide(L)'
;MGPAIKTGICIFIFILISAAVYAANETSGNATTPASNISSQPAAPRLSLSLQKPKQPAGLCGNGNVDPGETCFTCARDVKCKSGEMCTGTGECKAQINYIPYILLGVGAIVLAALFFITRKLTRKPVEQPAHLVIQQGAFQQQNQQPSGPEIPSMESAKAMMPEAPQEPVQEPPKTEEPQMPPEDTGMLPGETKVQAFIRQRRESGWNDETIRQKLKANGWSEVQIALEFLKLPKPKKK
;
A
#
# COMPACT_ATOMS: atom_id res chain seq x y z
N MET A 1 14.44 -28.52 20.99
CA MET A 1 14.34 -27.30 20.15
C MET A 1 13.51 -26.27 20.88
N GLY A 2 14.07 -25.09 21.13
CA GLY A 2 13.37 -24.03 21.87
C GLY A 2 12.22 -23.39 21.08
N PRO A 3 11.25 -22.75 21.76
CA PRO A 3 10.08 -22.12 21.14
C PRO A 3 10.44 -21.05 20.08
N ALA A 4 11.61 -20.42 20.19
CA ALA A 4 12.12 -19.47 19.21
C ALA A 4 12.41 -20.11 17.84
N ILE A 5 12.84 -21.38 17.79
CA ILE A 5 13.18 -22.08 16.54
C ILE A 5 11.90 -22.46 15.78
N LYS A 6 10.85 -22.89 16.49
CA LYS A 6 9.54 -23.19 15.88
C LYS A 6 8.93 -21.95 15.22
N THR A 7 9.01 -20.80 15.88
CA THR A 7 8.46 -19.54 15.35
C THR A 7 9.20 -19.08 14.09
N GLY A 8 10.53 -19.21 14.06
CA GLY A 8 11.32 -18.86 12.87
C GLY A 8 11.02 -19.73 11.65
N ILE A 9 10.83 -21.04 11.85
CA ILE A 9 10.50 -21.98 10.77
C ILE A 9 9.11 -21.68 10.19
N CYS A 10 8.12 -21.39 11.03
CA CYS A 10 6.77 -21.05 10.55
C CYS A 10 6.77 -19.78 9.70
N ILE A 11 7.50 -18.74 10.09
CA ILE A 11 7.59 -17.49 9.32
C ILE A 11 8.27 -17.73 7.97
N PHE A 12 9.35 -18.53 7.94
CA PHE A 12 10.06 -18.83 6.70
C PHE A 12 9.20 -19.62 5.71
N ILE A 13 8.45 -20.61 6.20
CA ILE A 13 7.49 -21.37 5.37
C ILE A 13 6.39 -20.45 4.82
N PHE A 14 5.88 -19.53 5.63
CA PHE A 14 4.84 -18.59 5.20
C PHE A 14 5.33 -17.64 4.09
N ILE A 15 6.57 -17.17 4.19
CA ILE A 15 7.21 -16.34 3.16
C ILE A 15 7.39 -17.14 1.85
N LEU A 16 7.84 -18.38 1.94
CA LEU A 16 8.00 -19.25 0.76
C LEU A 16 6.66 -19.54 0.06
N ILE A 17 5.61 -19.84 0.83
CA ILE A 17 4.27 -20.08 0.27
C ILE A 17 3.75 -18.80 -0.40
N SER A 18 3.90 -17.64 0.24
CA SER A 18 3.46 -16.36 -0.31
C SER A 18 4.19 -16.02 -1.62
N ALA A 19 5.50 -16.27 -1.69
CA ALA A 19 6.28 -16.06 -2.90
C ALA A 19 5.86 -17.03 -4.03
N ALA A 20 5.58 -18.29 -3.72
CA ALA A 20 5.12 -19.27 -4.69
C ALA A 20 3.73 -18.92 -5.27
N VAL A 21 2.80 -18.48 -4.41
CA VAL A 21 1.47 -18.01 -4.85
C VAL A 21 1.58 -16.76 -5.73
N TYR A 22 2.46 -15.83 -5.36
CA TYR A 22 2.69 -14.62 -6.16
C TYR A 22 3.25 -14.94 -7.56
N ALA A 23 4.22 -15.86 -7.63
CA ALA A 23 4.81 -16.29 -8.90
C ALA A 23 3.80 -17.03 -9.81
N ALA A 24 2.93 -17.87 -9.22
CA ALA A 24 1.90 -18.60 -9.98
C ALA A 24 0.84 -17.67 -10.58
N ASN A 25 0.52 -16.55 -9.90
CA ASN A 25 -0.50 -15.61 -10.38
C ASN A 25 -0.05 -14.85 -11.64
N GLU A 26 1.25 -14.56 -11.79
CA GLU A 26 1.74 -13.84 -12.98
C GLU A 26 1.75 -14.72 -14.25
N THR A 27 1.70 -16.05 -14.12
CA THR A 27 1.71 -16.94 -15.30
C THR A 27 0.33 -17.10 -15.95
N SER A 28 -0.75 -16.69 -15.27
CA SER A 28 -2.13 -16.82 -15.78
C SER A 28 -2.58 -15.65 -16.69
N GLY A 29 -1.75 -14.63 -16.86
CA GLY A 29 -2.20 -13.31 -17.31
C GLY A 29 -1.84 -12.89 -18.73
N ASN A 30 -1.49 -13.78 -19.69
CA ASN A 30 -1.45 -13.34 -21.10
C ASN A 30 -1.45 -14.48 -22.13
N ALA A 31 -2.53 -15.25 -22.19
CA ALA A 31 -2.88 -15.99 -23.39
C ALA A 31 -4.00 -15.24 -24.13
N THR A 32 -3.68 -14.03 -24.63
CA THR A 32 -4.55 -13.35 -25.60
C THR A 32 -4.48 -14.15 -26.90
N THR A 33 -5.42 -15.06 -27.07
CA THR A 33 -5.67 -15.76 -28.32
C THR A 33 -6.23 -14.73 -29.32
N PRO A 34 -5.70 -14.63 -30.56
CA PRO A 34 -6.32 -13.82 -31.59
C PRO A 34 -7.58 -14.56 -32.08
N ALA A 35 -8.73 -14.24 -31.50
CA ALA A 35 -10.02 -14.66 -32.02
C ALA A 35 -10.38 -13.77 -33.24
N SER A 36 -9.89 -14.18 -34.41
CA SER A 36 -10.51 -13.84 -35.68
C SER A 36 -11.87 -14.53 -35.75
N ASN A 37 -12.96 -13.77 -35.57
CA ASN A 37 -14.28 -14.26 -35.93
C ASN A 37 -15.03 -13.23 -36.78
N ILE A 38 -15.05 -13.54 -38.08
CA ILE A 38 -15.91 -12.96 -39.11
C ILE A 38 -17.34 -13.40 -38.77
N SER A 39 -18.20 -12.46 -38.38
CA SER A 39 -19.64 -12.71 -38.33
C SER A 39 -20.39 -11.54 -38.93
N SER A 40 -20.79 -11.75 -40.18
CA SER A 40 -21.74 -10.92 -40.91
C SER A 40 -23.14 -11.24 -40.41
N GLN A 41 -23.84 -10.29 -39.78
CA GLN A 41 -25.29 -10.29 -39.69
C GLN A 41 -25.87 -8.88 -39.77
N PRO A 42 -27.06 -8.71 -40.41
CA PRO A 42 -27.60 -7.41 -40.76
C PRO A 42 -28.55 -6.82 -39.69
N ALA A 43 -28.46 -5.50 -39.56
CA ALA A 43 -29.50 -4.50 -39.29
C ALA A 43 -30.59 -4.78 -38.23
N ALA A 44 -30.42 -4.13 -37.07
CA ALA A 44 -31.52 -3.44 -36.37
C ALA A 44 -30.95 -2.17 -35.67
N PRO A 45 -31.59 -0.99 -35.77
CA PRO A 45 -31.06 0.24 -35.19
C PRO A 45 -31.44 0.33 -33.71
N ARG A 46 -30.48 0.09 -32.80
CA ARG A 46 -30.56 0.56 -31.40
C ARG A 46 -29.81 1.88 -31.30
N LEU A 47 -30.54 2.95 -30.96
CA LEU A 47 -30.00 4.24 -30.53
C LEU A 47 -29.30 4.06 -29.17
N SER A 48 -28.08 3.54 -29.21
CA SER A 48 -27.14 3.60 -28.10
C SER A 48 -26.32 4.87 -28.28
N LEU A 49 -26.58 5.88 -27.46
CA LEU A 49 -25.73 7.07 -27.33
C LEU A 49 -24.41 6.65 -26.65
N SER A 50 -23.62 5.86 -27.38
CA SER A 50 -22.24 5.55 -27.03
C SER A 50 -21.48 6.86 -27.17
N LEU A 51 -20.76 7.25 -26.12
CA LEU A 51 -19.76 8.30 -26.15
C LEU A 51 -18.73 7.91 -27.22
N GLN A 52 -18.99 8.34 -28.46
CA GLN A 52 -18.17 7.99 -29.61
C GLN A 52 -16.81 8.64 -29.37
N LYS A 53 -15.85 7.80 -28.98
CA LYS A 53 -14.42 8.07 -29.15
C LYS A 53 -14.28 8.70 -30.55
N PRO A 54 -13.74 9.92 -30.67
CA PRO A 54 -13.73 10.64 -31.94
C PRO A 54 -13.16 9.72 -33.01
N LYS A 55 -14.03 9.36 -33.96
CA LYS A 55 -13.69 8.56 -35.13
C LYS A 55 -12.67 9.39 -35.90
N GLN A 56 -11.39 9.09 -35.68
CA GLN A 56 -10.32 9.74 -36.43
C GLN A 56 -10.61 9.59 -37.94
N PRO A 57 -10.30 10.61 -38.74
CA PRO A 57 -10.52 10.54 -40.19
C PRO A 57 -9.83 9.29 -40.71
N ALA A 58 -10.63 8.38 -41.27
CA ALA A 58 -10.17 7.11 -41.80
C ALA A 58 -9.28 7.40 -43.01
N GLY A 59 -7.96 7.48 -42.81
CA GLY A 59 -7.05 7.70 -43.93
C GLY A 59 -5.62 8.19 -43.64
N LEU A 60 -5.21 8.41 -42.38
CA LEU A 60 -3.85 8.94 -42.12
C LEU A 60 -2.77 7.84 -42.12
N CYS A 61 -3.10 6.63 -41.67
CA CYS A 61 -2.09 5.57 -41.58
C CYS A 61 -1.78 4.90 -42.93
N GLY A 62 -0.52 4.62 -43.19
CA GLY A 62 -0.02 3.80 -44.30
C GLY A 62 0.74 4.54 -45.38
N ASN A 63 1.15 5.79 -45.14
CA ASN A 63 2.04 6.54 -46.03
C ASN A 63 3.53 6.25 -45.76
N GLY A 64 3.85 5.48 -44.72
CA GLY A 64 5.22 5.11 -44.34
C GLY A 64 5.97 6.18 -43.55
N ASN A 65 5.33 7.30 -43.22
CA ASN A 65 5.88 8.39 -42.42
C ASN A 65 4.99 8.62 -41.18
N VAL A 66 5.57 9.10 -40.08
CA VAL A 66 4.80 9.41 -38.87
C VAL A 66 4.29 10.84 -38.95
N ASP A 67 3.00 11.01 -39.17
CA ASP A 67 2.37 12.33 -39.25
C ASP A 67 2.04 12.91 -37.85
N PRO A 68 1.92 14.25 -37.71
CA PRO A 68 1.55 14.87 -36.44
C PRO A 68 0.19 14.36 -35.92
N GLY A 69 0.19 13.80 -34.71
CA GLY A 69 -0.99 13.21 -34.09
C GLY A 69 -1.15 11.71 -34.32
N GLU A 70 -0.25 11.10 -35.09
CA GLU A 70 -0.13 9.65 -35.17
C GLU A 70 0.63 9.11 -33.97
N THR A 71 0.12 7.99 -33.46
CA THR A 71 0.66 7.27 -32.32
C THR A 71 0.70 5.79 -32.66
N CYS A 72 1.43 5.01 -31.86
CA CYS A 72 1.45 3.55 -32.05
C CYS A 72 0.08 2.88 -31.84
N PHE A 73 -0.93 3.57 -31.27
CA PHE A 73 -2.31 3.09 -31.22
C PHE A 73 -3.13 3.43 -32.45
N THR A 74 -2.93 4.62 -33.00
CA THR A 74 -3.74 5.11 -34.10
C THR A 74 -3.20 4.57 -35.42
N CYS A 75 -1.87 4.54 -35.58
CA CYS A 75 -1.18 4.15 -36.81
C CYS A 75 0.03 3.25 -36.54
N ALA A 76 -0.21 2.04 -36.03
CA ALA A 76 0.85 1.04 -35.76
C ALA A 76 1.66 0.63 -37.02
N ARG A 77 1.15 0.91 -38.21
CA ARG A 77 1.83 0.59 -39.49
C ARG A 77 2.99 1.54 -39.75
N ASP A 78 2.83 2.82 -39.43
CA ASP A 78 3.81 3.88 -39.65
C ASP A 78 4.67 4.10 -38.40
N VAL A 79 4.05 4.08 -37.20
CA VAL A 79 4.75 4.17 -35.92
C VAL A 79 5.20 2.77 -35.48
N LYS A 80 6.35 2.32 -35.99
CA LYS A 80 6.99 1.07 -35.56
C LYS A 80 7.88 1.33 -34.34
N CYS A 81 7.44 0.85 -33.17
CA CYS A 81 8.29 0.83 -31.99
C CYS A 81 9.54 -0.02 -32.25
N LYS A 82 10.69 0.39 -31.70
CA LYS A 82 11.95 -0.37 -31.85
C LYS A 82 11.84 -1.70 -31.13
N SER A 83 12.72 -2.64 -31.49
CA SER A 83 12.79 -3.94 -30.79
C SER A 83 13.02 -3.72 -29.29
N GLY A 84 12.15 -4.27 -28.46
CA GLY A 84 12.15 -4.08 -27.01
C GLY A 84 11.38 -2.85 -26.51
N GLU A 85 10.71 -2.10 -27.38
CA GLU A 85 9.77 -1.04 -27.00
C GLU A 85 8.32 -1.54 -27.12
N MET A 86 7.46 -1.10 -26.20
CA MET A 86 6.03 -1.36 -26.23
C MET A 86 5.26 -0.04 -26.36
N CYS A 87 4.13 -0.09 -27.07
CA CYS A 87 3.21 1.03 -27.15
C CYS A 87 2.52 1.22 -25.80
N THR A 88 2.77 2.35 -25.15
CA THR A 88 2.15 2.70 -23.87
C THR A 88 0.76 3.27 -24.09
N GLY A 89 -0.10 3.25 -23.04
CA GLY A 89 -1.48 3.79 -23.06
C GLY A 89 -1.64 5.23 -23.54
N THR A 90 -0.55 6.01 -23.60
CA THR A 90 -0.50 7.37 -24.15
C THR A 90 -0.19 7.42 -25.64
N GLY A 91 0.08 6.29 -26.29
CA GLY A 91 0.44 6.23 -27.71
C GLY A 91 1.93 6.43 -28.00
N GLU A 92 2.77 6.43 -26.96
CA GLU A 92 4.22 6.54 -27.09
C GLU A 92 4.90 5.17 -27.03
N CYS A 93 5.92 4.94 -27.86
CA CYS A 93 6.81 3.79 -27.74
C CYS A 93 7.77 4.02 -26.57
N LYS A 94 7.75 3.13 -25.57
CA LYS A 94 8.73 3.16 -24.46
C LYS A 94 9.41 1.82 -24.36
N ALA A 95 10.70 1.85 -24.00
CA ALA A 95 11.46 0.64 -23.72
C ALA A 95 10.74 -0.19 -22.64
N GLN A 96 10.44 -1.44 -22.96
CA GLN A 96 9.95 -2.42 -22.01
C GLN A 96 11.14 -2.83 -21.13
N ILE A 97 11.35 -2.11 -20.04
CA ILE A 97 12.34 -2.48 -19.03
C ILE A 97 11.79 -3.72 -18.33
N ASN A 98 12.32 -4.89 -18.67
CA ASN A 98 12.08 -6.11 -17.92
C ASN A 98 12.69 -5.95 -16.52
N TYR A 99 11.87 -5.62 -15.54
CA TYR A 99 12.29 -5.47 -14.13
C TYR A 99 12.51 -6.81 -13.42
N ILE A 100 12.03 -7.91 -14.00
CA ILE A 100 12.17 -9.28 -13.47
C ILE A 100 13.60 -9.63 -13.04
N PRO A 101 14.66 -9.47 -13.88
CA PRO A 101 16.03 -9.79 -13.47
C PRO A 101 16.51 -8.96 -12.27
N TYR A 102 16.10 -7.69 -12.17
CA TYR A 102 16.48 -6.82 -11.05
C TYR A 102 15.77 -7.23 -9.76
N ILE A 103 14.50 -7.63 -9.84
CA ILE A 103 13.77 -8.17 -8.69
C ILE A 103 14.43 -9.47 -8.20
N LEU A 104 14.76 -10.39 -9.11
CA LEU A 104 15.44 -11.64 -8.76
C LEU A 104 16.81 -11.38 -8.10
N LEU A 105 17.58 -10.41 -8.61
CA LEU A 105 18.85 -10.01 -8.02
C LEU A 105 18.66 -9.40 -6.63
N GLY A 106 17.67 -8.53 -6.46
CA GLY A 106 17.33 -7.91 -5.18
C GLY A 106 16.91 -8.94 -4.12
N VAL A 107 16.01 -9.86 -4.46
CA VAL A 107 15.59 -10.95 -3.57
C VAL A 107 16.75 -11.86 -3.22
N GLY A 108 17.59 -12.23 -4.21
CA GLY A 108 18.80 -13.03 -3.99
C GLY A 108 19.77 -12.37 -2.99
N ALA A 109 20.00 -11.06 -3.10
CA ALA A 109 20.84 -10.31 -2.18
C ALA A 109 20.28 -10.31 -0.73
N ILE A 110 18.96 -10.19 -0.57
CA ILE A 110 18.30 -10.23 0.75
C ILE A 110 18.46 -11.61 1.39
N VAL A 111 18.26 -12.69 0.62
CA VAL A 111 18.42 -14.06 1.12
C VAL A 111 19.88 -14.32 1.54
N LEU A 112 20.84 -13.90 0.74
CA LEU A 112 22.27 -14.00 1.08
C LEU A 112 22.62 -13.23 2.35
N ALA A 113 22.11 -12.00 2.50
CA ALA A 113 22.31 -11.22 3.72
C ALA A 113 21.71 -11.93 4.95
N ALA A 114 20.50 -12.48 4.84
CA ALA A 114 19.87 -13.22 5.93
C ALA A 114 20.68 -14.47 6.34
N LEU A 115 21.16 -15.26 5.36
CA LEU A 115 22.02 -16.41 5.60
C LEU A 115 23.35 -16.00 6.26
N PHE A 116 23.93 -14.88 5.84
CA PHE A 116 25.13 -14.33 6.47
C PHE A 116 24.89 -13.93 7.94
N PHE A 117 23.75 -13.30 8.24
CA PHE A 117 23.39 -12.98 9.63
C PHE A 117 23.17 -14.22 10.50
N ILE A 118 22.52 -15.26 9.94
CA ILE A 118 22.29 -16.53 10.65
C ILE A 118 23.63 -17.22 10.93
N THR A 119 24.51 -17.34 9.93
CA THR A 119 25.84 -17.94 10.13
C THR A 119 26.67 -17.17 11.14
N ARG A 120 26.65 -15.83 11.11
CA ARG A 120 27.33 -14.99 12.10
C ARG A 120 26.76 -15.13 13.52
N LYS A 121 25.45 -15.38 13.67
CA LYS A 121 24.82 -15.69 14.96
C LYS A 121 25.24 -17.05 15.50
N LEU A 122 25.39 -18.06 14.64
CA LEU A 122 25.79 -19.42 15.03
C LEU A 122 27.28 -19.53 15.35
N THR A 123 28.14 -18.73 14.71
CA THR A 123 29.60 -18.75 14.96
C THR A 123 30.03 -17.96 16.19
N ARG A 124 29.16 -17.10 16.74
CA ARG A 124 29.37 -16.53 18.08
C ARG A 124 29.12 -17.60 19.13
N LYS A 125 30.08 -18.49 19.34
CA LYS A 125 30.14 -19.26 20.59
C LYS A 125 30.19 -18.26 21.75
N PRO A 126 29.43 -18.49 22.83
CA PRO A 126 29.67 -17.74 24.06
C PRO A 126 31.15 -17.91 24.37
N VAL A 127 31.87 -16.80 24.47
CA VAL A 127 33.23 -16.81 25.01
C VAL A 127 33.07 -17.37 26.40
N GLU A 128 33.48 -18.62 26.57
CA GLU A 128 33.59 -19.28 27.85
C GLU A 128 34.67 -18.49 28.58
N GLN A 129 34.24 -17.50 29.37
CA GLN A 129 35.14 -16.74 30.22
C GLN A 129 35.78 -17.77 31.16
N PRO A 130 37.11 -17.95 31.11
CA PRO A 130 37.78 -18.86 32.02
C PRO A 130 37.48 -18.37 33.44
N ALA A 131 36.85 -19.23 34.23
CA ALA A 131 36.31 -18.95 35.57
C ALA A 131 37.39 -18.63 36.63
N HIS A 132 38.57 -18.14 36.25
CA HIS A 132 39.75 -18.10 37.11
C HIS A 132 40.26 -16.71 37.49
N LEU A 133 39.48 -15.63 37.30
CA LEU A 133 39.89 -14.29 37.75
C LEU A 133 38.75 -13.48 38.42
N VAL A 134 38.01 -14.11 39.35
CA VAL A 134 37.11 -13.41 40.28
C VAL A 134 37.58 -13.69 41.71
N ILE A 135 38.73 -13.15 42.07
CA ILE A 135 39.13 -12.92 43.46
C ILE A 135 39.81 -11.55 43.51
N GLN A 136 39.08 -10.43 43.43
CA GLN A 136 39.50 -9.15 44.04
C GLN A 136 38.54 -7.94 43.92
N GLN A 137 37.21 -8.09 43.89
CA GLN A 137 36.32 -6.90 43.92
C GLN A 137 35.20 -6.95 44.97
N GLY A 138 35.33 -7.80 45.99
CA GLY A 138 34.41 -7.84 47.12
C GLY A 138 35.02 -7.28 48.40
N ALA A 139 35.20 -5.96 48.51
CA ALA A 139 35.47 -5.31 49.82
C ALA A 139 35.29 -3.78 49.80
N PHE A 140 34.27 -3.21 49.16
CA PHE A 140 33.93 -1.80 49.41
C PHE A 140 32.51 -1.44 48.96
N GLN A 141 31.48 -1.94 49.63
CA GLN A 141 30.14 -1.32 49.69
C GLN A 141 29.27 -2.09 50.68
N GLN A 142 29.54 -1.91 51.97
CA GLN A 142 28.61 -2.33 53.03
C GLN A 142 28.57 -1.25 54.10
N GLN A 143 27.97 -0.09 53.77
CA GLN A 143 27.50 0.86 54.76
C GLN A 143 26.46 1.80 54.13
N ASN A 144 25.24 1.31 53.94
CA ASN A 144 24.05 2.12 54.18
C ASN A 144 22.79 1.24 54.26
N GLN A 145 22.41 0.89 55.48
CA GLN A 145 21.10 0.31 55.80
C GLN A 145 20.18 1.39 56.38
N GLN A 146 18.93 1.38 55.89
CA GLN A 146 17.67 1.86 56.49
C GLN A 146 17.46 3.40 56.66
N PRO A 147 16.20 3.94 56.62
CA PRO A 147 14.96 3.34 57.14
C PRO A 147 13.72 3.28 56.22
N SER A 148 12.94 2.22 56.46
CA SER A 148 11.47 2.10 56.46
C SER A 148 10.59 3.27 55.98
N GLY A 149 9.69 2.99 55.03
CA GLY A 149 8.49 3.78 54.70
C GLY A 149 7.37 2.84 54.19
N PRO A 150 6.08 3.20 54.41
CA PRO A 150 5.04 2.26 54.82
C PRO A 150 4.35 1.49 53.68
N GLU A 151 3.80 0.33 54.06
CA GLU A 151 2.84 -0.48 53.31
C GLU A 151 1.71 0.36 52.72
N ILE A 152 1.47 0.20 51.42
CA ILE A 152 0.26 0.66 50.75
C ILE A 152 -0.77 -0.48 50.83
N PRO A 153 -1.94 -0.26 51.44
CA PRO A 153 -2.97 -1.28 51.49
C PRO A 153 -3.66 -1.42 50.13
N SER A 154 -3.90 -2.68 49.78
CA SER A 154 -4.83 -3.12 48.75
C SER A 154 -6.19 -2.43 48.92
N MET A 155 -6.62 -1.63 47.94
CA MET A 155 -8.01 -1.20 47.82
C MET A 155 -8.74 -2.13 46.85
N GLU A 156 -9.21 -3.23 47.42
CA GLU A 156 -10.33 -4.00 46.93
C GLU A 156 -11.63 -3.37 47.44
N SER A 157 -12.63 -3.27 46.55
CA SER A 157 -14.05 -3.12 46.89
C SER A 157 -14.51 -1.78 47.51
N ALA A 158 -15.08 -0.92 46.65
CA ALA A 158 -16.12 0.01 47.06
C ALA A 158 -17.17 0.11 45.93
N LYS A 159 -18.09 -0.86 45.97
CA LYS A 159 -19.39 -0.84 45.29
C LYS A 159 -20.41 -0.26 46.28
N ALA A 160 -20.78 1.01 46.14
CA ALA A 160 -22.10 1.51 46.58
C ALA A 160 -22.30 3.00 46.25
N MET A 161 -23.40 3.26 45.54
CA MET A 161 -24.31 4.40 45.71
C MET A 161 -23.74 5.81 45.53
N MET A 162 -23.83 6.30 44.29
CA MET A 162 -24.04 7.73 44.02
C MET A 162 -25.54 7.99 43.84
N PRO A 163 -26.06 9.14 44.33
CA PRO A 163 -27.43 9.56 44.06
C PRO A 163 -27.58 10.01 42.60
N GLU A 164 -28.71 9.61 42.03
CA GLU A 164 -29.18 9.92 40.69
C GLU A 164 -29.27 11.44 40.51
N ALA A 165 -28.33 12.01 39.76
CA ALA A 165 -28.40 13.38 39.30
C ALA A 165 -29.54 13.52 38.27
N PRO A 166 -30.25 14.65 38.21
CA PRO A 166 -31.32 14.87 37.23
C PRO A 166 -30.79 14.60 35.82
N GLN A 167 -31.41 13.65 35.13
CA GLN A 167 -31.14 13.40 33.73
C GLN A 167 -31.50 14.67 32.95
N GLU A 168 -30.49 15.47 32.60
CA GLU A 168 -30.65 16.39 31.49
C GLU A 168 -31.00 15.57 30.24
N PRO A 169 -31.94 16.03 29.41
CA PRO A 169 -32.33 15.31 28.22
C PRO A 169 -31.10 15.08 27.37
N VAL A 170 -30.74 13.81 27.20
CA VAL A 170 -29.74 13.35 26.23
C VAL A 170 -30.23 13.85 24.87
N GLN A 171 -29.69 14.98 24.43
CA GLN A 171 -29.80 15.40 23.05
C GLN A 171 -29.09 14.31 22.25
N GLU A 172 -29.88 13.57 21.47
CA GLU A 172 -29.38 12.69 20.43
C GLU A 172 -28.29 13.46 19.66
N PRO A 173 -27.07 12.91 19.53
CA PRO A 173 -26.05 13.56 18.72
C PRO A 173 -26.67 13.82 17.35
N PRO A 174 -26.57 15.06 16.82
CA PRO A 174 -27.21 15.41 15.56
C PRO A 174 -26.79 14.37 14.53
N LYS A 175 -27.79 13.71 13.96
CA LYS A 175 -27.66 12.68 12.93
C LYS A 175 -26.78 13.30 11.85
N THR A 176 -25.48 13.01 11.93
CA THR A 176 -24.48 13.61 11.07
C THR A 176 -24.72 12.95 9.74
N GLU A 177 -25.43 13.68 8.89
CA GLU A 177 -25.81 13.26 7.56
C GLU A 177 -24.56 12.70 6.88
N GLU A 178 -24.58 11.41 6.54
CA GLU A 178 -23.42 10.72 6.03
C GLU A 178 -22.98 11.44 4.75
N PRO A 179 -21.86 12.17 4.77
CA PRO A 179 -21.61 13.12 3.71
C PRO A 179 -21.09 12.33 2.51
N GLN A 180 -21.97 12.24 1.50
CA GLN A 180 -21.71 11.64 0.21
C GLN A 180 -20.48 12.28 -0.45
N MET A 181 -19.79 11.55 -1.34
CA MET A 181 -18.67 12.11 -2.10
C MET A 181 -19.10 13.44 -2.74
N PRO A 182 -18.24 14.48 -2.71
CA PRO A 182 -18.60 15.77 -3.27
C PRO A 182 -19.01 15.63 -4.73
N PRO A 183 -20.05 16.36 -5.18
CA PRO A 183 -20.49 16.35 -6.57
C PRO A 183 -19.34 16.76 -7.50
N GLU A 184 -19.32 16.17 -8.71
CA GLU A 184 -18.17 16.16 -9.63
C GLU A 184 -17.63 17.55 -10.03
N ASP A 185 -18.35 18.64 -9.77
CA ASP A 185 -18.07 19.97 -10.35
C ASP A 185 -17.53 21.01 -9.36
N THR A 186 -17.23 20.62 -8.11
CA THR A 186 -16.89 21.60 -7.07
C THR A 186 -15.37 21.80 -6.93
N GLY A 187 -14.81 22.78 -7.65
CA GLY A 187 -13.54 23.42 -7.29
C GLY A 187 -12.28 22.54 -7.26
N MET A 188 -12.16 21.57 -8.17
CA MET A 188 -10.90 20.82 -8.34
C MET A 188 -9.80 21.73 -8.91
N LEU A 189 -8.60 21.68 -8.33
CA LEU A 189 -7.44 22.33 -8.91
C LEU A 189 -7.01 21.58 -10.19
N PRO A 190 -6.45 22.28 -11.19
CA PRO A 190 -5.97 21.63 -12.41
C PRO A 190 -4.90 20.57 -12.08
N GLY A 191 -5.18 19.32 -12.47
CA GLY A 191 -4.32 18.16 -12.20
C GLY A 191 -4.57 17.44 -10.87
N GLU A 192 -5.54 17.90 -10.07
CA GLU A 192 -5.93 17.25 -8.82
C GLU A 192 -6.82 16.03 -9.05
N THR A 193 -6.61 14.96 -8.29
CA THR A 193 -7.47 13.78 -8.35
C THR A 193 -8.70 13.94 -7.43
N LYS A 194 -9.80 13.22 -7.72
CA LYS A 194 -11.00 13.21 -6.85
C LYS A 194 -10.67 12.83 -5.39
N VAL A 195 -9.70 11.92 -5.20
CA VAL A 195 -9.23 11.52 -3.86
C VAL A 195 -8.49 12.66 -3.16
N GLN A 196 -7.63 13.38 -3.88
CA GLN A 196 -6.93 14.54 -3.32
C GLN A 196 -7.90 15.64 -2.90
N ALA A 197 -8.89 15.95 -3.75
CA ALA A 197 -9.93 16.92 -3.42
C ALA A 197 -10.72 16.51 -2.16
N PHE A 198 -11.09 15.23 -2.06
CA PHE A 198 -11.76 14.69 -0.86
C PHE A 198 -10.88 14.81 0.39
N ILE A 199 -9.60 14.42 0.33
CA ILE A 199 -8.68 14.50 1.47
C ILE A 199 -8.51 15.97 1.92
N ARG A 200 -8.35 16.89 0.97
CA ARG A 200 -8.23 18.34 1.25
C ARG A 200 -9.47 18.86 1.97
N GLN A 201 -10.66 18.62 1.41
CA GLN A 201 -11.92 19.07 1.97
C GLN A 201 -12.15 18.53 3.40
N ARG A 202 -11.80 17.27 3.66
CA ARG A 202 -11.96 16.67 5.00
C ARG A 202 -10.95 17.21 6.01
N ARG A 203 -9.71 17.48 5.60
CA ARG A 203 -8.71 18.14 6.46
C ARG A 203 -9.13 19.56 6.83
N GLU A 204 -9.70 20.31 5.88
CA GLU A 204 -10.28 21.65 6.14
C GLU A 204 -11.45 21.58 7.13
N SER A 205 -12.19 20.47 7.11
CA SER A 205 -13.26 20.17 8.06
C SER A 205 -12.76 19.62 9.42
N GLY A 206 -11.45 19.55 9.64
CA GLY A 206 -10.85 19.11 10.91
C GLY A 206 -10.79 17.59 11.13
N TRP A 207 -11.04 16.78 10.10
CA TRP A 207 -10.94 15.32 10.21
C TRP A 207 -9.48 14.88 10.34
N ASN A 208 -9.23 13.88 11.19
CA ASN A 208 -7.91 13.28 11.28
C ASN A 208 -7.64 12.37 10.06
N ASP A 209 -6.36 12.19 9.73
CA ASP A 209 -5.94 11.43 8.54
C ASP A 209 -6.39 9.95 8.59
N GLU A 210 -6.56 9.37 9.78
CA GLU A 210 -6.98 7.98 9.96
C GLU A 210 -8.47 7.79 9.61
N THR A 211 -9.33 8.70 10.07
CA THR A 211 -10.76 8.71 9.75
C THR A 211 -10.98 8.90 8.24
N ILE A 212 -10.14 9.74 7.60
CA ILE A 212 -10.17 9.93 6.14
C ILE A 212 -9.79 8.63 5.42
N ARG A 213 -8.73 7.93 5.87
CA ARG A 213 -8.31 6.63 5.31
C ARG A 213 -9.41 5.59 5.44
N GLN A 214 -10.04 5.49 6.60
CA GLN A 214 -11.13 4.53 6.84
C GLN A 214 -12.33 4.80 5.94
N LYS A 215 -12.74 6.06 5.75
CA LYS A 215 -13.83 6.39 4.82
C LYS A 215 -13.46 6.13 3.36
N LEU A 216 -12.23 6.38 2.94
CA LEU A 216 -11.78 6.01 1.59
C LEU A 216 -11.80 4.49 1.38
N LYS A 217 -11.35 3.72 2.37
CA LYS A 217 -11.39 2.25 2.33
C LYS A 217 -12.82 1.72 2.28
N ALA A 218 -13.74 2.32 3.05
CA ALA A 218 -15.17 1.99 3.00
C ALA A 218 -15.80 2.26 1.62
N ASN A 219 -15.28 3.25 0.89
CA ASN A 219 -15.69 3.57 -0.48
C ASN A 219 -14.98 2.73 -1.56
N GLY A 220 -14.27 1.67 -1.19
CA GLY A 220 -13.65 0.73 -2.14
C GLY A 220 -12.26 1.13 -2.65
N TRP A 221 -11.63 2.17 -2.09
CA TRP A 221 -10.27 2.56 -2.48
C TRP A 221 -9.24 1.60 -1.86
N SER A 222 -8.24 1.19 -2.66
CA SER A 222 -7.16 0.34 -2.17
C SER A 222 -6.21 1.10 -1.24
N GLU A 223 -5.68 0.41 -0.24
CA GLU A 223 -4.81 1.01 0.78
C GLU A 223 -3.52 1.60 0.18
N VAL A 224 -3.01 0.98 -0.88
CA VAL A 224 -1.83 1.45 -1.63
C VAL A 224 -2.13 2.75 -2.37
N GLN A 225 -3.28 2.86 -3.04
CA GLN A 225 -3.69 4.10 -3.70
C GLN A 225 -3.89 5.23 -2.69
N ILE A 226 -4.56 4.95 -1.56
CA ILE A 226 -4.76 5.92 -0.49
C ILE A 226 -3.40 6.42 0.00
N ALA A 227 -2.47 5.52 0.32
CA ALA A 227 -1.13 5.89 0.79
C ALA A 227 -0.37 6.76 -0.22
N LEU A 228 -0.44 6.42 -1.52
CA LEU A 228 0.22 7.17 -2.59
C LEU A 228 -0.34 8.59 -2.71
N GLU A 229 -1.65 8.78 -2.61
CA GLU A 229 -2.28 10.10 -2.68
C GLU A 229 -1.96 10.94 -1.44
N PHE A 230 -1.89 10.34 -0.25
CA PHE A 230 -1.45 11.03 0.97
C PHE A 230 0.01 11.52 0.89
N LEU A 231 0.89 10.82 0.16
CA LEU A 231 2.28 11.24 -0.03
C LEU A 231 2.43 12.44 -0.96
N LYS A 232 1.50 12.62 -1.91
CA LYS A 232 1.49 13.75 -2.85
C LYS A 232 1.00 15.05 -2.21
N LEU A 233 0.22 14.96 -1.14
CA LEU A 233 -0.34 16.13 -0.47
C LEU A 233 0.65 16.74 0.53
N PRO A 234 0.78 18.08 0.58
CA PRO A 234 1.57 18.73 1.61
C PRO A 234 1.03 18.39 3.00
N LYS A 235 1.93 18.16 3.96
CA LYS A 235 1.55 17.88 5.34
C LYS A 235 0.86 19.13 5.93
N PRO A 236 -0.26 18.97 6.67
CA PRO A 236 -0.90 20.10 7.30
C PRO A 236 0.10 20.75 8.28
N LYS A 237 0.19 22.08 8.24
CA LYS A 237 0.94 22.83 9.25
C LYS A 237 0.22 22.65 10.58
N LYS A 238 0.92 22.13 11.60
CA LYS A 238 0.37 22.11 12.97
C LYS A 238 0.07 23.55 13.36
N LYS A 239 -1.22 23.87 13.55
CA LYS A 239 -1.66 25.13 14.14
C LYS A 239 -1.35 25.13 15.63
#